data_AF-A0A520HAB8-F1
#
_entry.id   AF-A0A520HAB8-F1
#
_cell.length_a   1.000
_cell.length_b   1.000
_cell.length_c   1.000
_cell.angle_alpha   90.00
_cell.angle_beta   90.00
_cell.angle_gamma   90.00
#
_symmetry.space_group_name_H-M   'P 1'
#
loop_
_entity.id
_entity.type
_entity.pdbx_description
1 polymer ?
#
loop_
_entity_poly.entity_id
_entity_poly.type
_entity_poly.pdbx_seq_one_letter_code
_entity_poly.pdbx_strand_id
1 'polypeptide(L)'
;MYSFLLSNLGDVAINDLSLIDDLAATFRGNSVVIERINATGGLLVNNNYNGTSDKNLLRSGNTLARLSSGTVELQIRITLDKTDGIFNNSAVAEGNSAVDNSRISDQSTDGLKPDPLNIGDVSPAVPTAITLKKDDLFIPGGFSPNNDGINDYFVIANTAGKRINLEVFNRWGNLIYKSSSYQNDWNGRTTEGVHVGDEVPAGTYYYILTIEGADKRVGYITINR
;
A
#
# COMPACT_ATOMS: atom_id res chain seq x y z
N MET A 1 2.38 0.10 9.91
CA MET A 1 1.75 0.83 11.02
C MET A 1 2.67 1.98 11.38
N TYR A 2 2.15 3.20 11.41
CA TYR A 2 2.85 4.39 11.89
C TYR A 2 2.40 4.70 13.32
N SER A 3 3.32 5.25 14.11
CA SER A 3 3.05 5.74 15.46
C SER A 3 3.61 7.15 15.60
N PHE A 4 2.76 8.09 15.96
CA PHE A 4 3.12 9.48 16.21
C PHE A 4 3.04 9.73 17.71
N LEU A 5 4.20 9.93 18.36
CA LEU A 5 4.27 10.27 19.77
C LEU A 5 4.34 11.79 19.91
N LEU A 6 3.29 12.41 20.44
CA LEU A 6 3.26 13.83 20.77
C LEU A 6 3.59 13.99 22.25
N SER A 7 4.54 14.86 22.56
CA SER A 7 4.94 15.15 23.94
C SER A 7 5.03 16.64 24.16
N ASN A 8 4.33 17.14 25.16
CA ASN A 8 4.48 18.50 25.63
C ASN A 8 5.56 18.53 26.71
N LEU A 9 6.75 19.00 26.36
CA LEU A 9 7.87 19.14 27.31
C LEU A 9 7.88 20.50 28.02
N GLY A 10 6.94 21.39 27.66
CA GLY A 10 6.77 22.70 28.28
C GLY A 10 6.02 22.65 29.61
N ASP A 11 5.91 23.82 30.23
CA ASP A 11 5.25 24.06 31.52
C ASP A 11 3.78 24.53 31.37
N VAL A 12 3.35 24.82 30.14
CA VAL A 12 2.01 25.28 29.81
C VAL A 12 1.29 24.24 28.94
N ALA A 13 -0.03 24.12 29.11
CA ALA A 13 -0.84 23.25 28.25
C ALA A 13 -0.93 23.80 26.81
N ILE A 14 -1.08 22.90 25.84
CA ILE A 14 -1.21 23.24 24.42
C ILE A 14 -2.65 22.97 24.01
N ASN A 15 -3.37 24.01 23.59
CA ASN A 15 -4.75 23.93 23.09
C ASN A 15 -4.78 23.85 21.56
N ASP A 16 -5.94 23.48 21.01
CA ASP A 16 -6.21 23.42 19.57
C ASP A 16 -5.17 22.59 18.80
N LEU A 17 -4.73 21.49 19.42
CA LEU A 17 -3.68 20.64 18.89
C LEU A 17 -4.11 20.02 17.56
N SER A 18 -3.23 20.14 16.58
CA SER A 18 -3.33 19.52 15.26
C SER A 18 -2.08 18.68 15.01
N LEU A 19 -2.27 17.54 14.32
CA LEU A 19 -1.17 16.70 13.84
C LEU A 19 -1.38 16.49 12.35
N ILE A 20 -0.53 17.10 11.54
CA ILE A 20 -0.72 17.21 10.09
C ILE A 20 0.28 16.28 9.40
N ASP A 21 -0.22 15.36 8.58
CA ASP A 21 0.59 14.42 7.79
C ASP A 21 0.02 14.28 6.37
N ASP A 22 0.88 14.48 5.38
CA ASP A 22 0.53 14.42 3.95
C ASP A 22 1.02 13.11 3.30
N LEU A 23 0.26 12.03 3.49
CA LEU A 23 0.58 10.74 2.91
C LEU A 23 0.58 10.77 1.38
N ALA A 24 -0.21 11.64 0.73
CA ALA A 24 -0.15 11.79 -0.72
C ALA A 24 1.19 12.36 -1.20
N ALA A 25 1.79 13.28 -0.44
CA ALA A 25 3.14 13.77 -0.71
C ALA A 25 4.18 12.67 -0.44
N THR A 26 4.07 11.97 0.70
CA THR A 26 4.99 10.88 1.09
C THR A 26 4.99 9.75 0.06
N PHE A 27 3.81 9.28 -0.36
CA PHE A 27 3.63 8.11 -1.21
C PHE A 27 3.25 8.47 -2.65
N ARG A 28 3.77 9.59 -3.16
CA ARG A 28 3.38 10.17 -4.46
C ARG A 28 3.35 9.15 -5.60
N GLY A 29 2.19 9.02 -6.23
CA GLY A 29 1.97 8.13 -7.37
C GLY A 29 1.76 6.66 -6.99
N ASN A 30 1.48 6.39 -5.71
CA ASN A 30 0.99 5.11 -5.20
C ASN A 30 -0.36 5.33 -4.52
N SER A 31 -1.13 4.26 -4.36
CA SER A 31 -2.43 4.31 -3.67
C SER A 31 -2.27 4.02 -2.18
N VAL A 32 -2.86 4.84 -1.32
CA VAL A 32 -2.85 4.69 0.14
C VAL A 32 -4.28 4.57 0.65
N VAL A 33 -4.52 3.58 1.50
CA VAL A 33 -5.80 3.35 2.17
C VAL A 33 -5.59 3.39 3.68
N ILE A 34 -6.39 4.18 4.39
CA ILE A 34 -6.41 4.20 5.85
C ILE A 34 -7.25 3.03 6.34
N GLU A 35 -6.61 2.07 7.02
CA GLU A 35 -7.31 0.91 7.58
C GLU A 35 -7.84 1.21 8.97
N ARG A 36 -7.06 1.95 9.77
CA ARG A 36 -7.43 2.28 11.15
C ARG A 36 -6.64 3.49 11.65
N ILE A 37 -7.27 4.31 12.49
CA ILE A 37 -6.63 5.38 13.25
C ILE A 37 -7.13 5.36 14.69
N ASN A 38 -6.20 5.36 15.65
CA ASN A 38 -6.48 5.33 17.08
C ASN A 38 -5.58 6.32 17.82
N ALA A 39 -5.97 6.72 19.02
CA ALA A 39 -5.07 7.49 19.88
C ALA A 39 -5.21 7.14 21.37
N THR A 40 -4.19 7.54 22.13
CA THR A 40 -4.07 7.41 23.58
C THR A 40 -3.76 8.77 24.21
N GLY A 41 -3.64 8.84 25.54
CA GLY A 41 -3.28 10.09 26.23
C GLY A 41 -4.36 11.17 26.19
N GLY A 42 -5.63 10.79 25.99
CA GLY A 42 -6.75 11.73 25.88
C GLY A 42 -6.88 12.40 24.51
N LEU A 43 -5.99 12.09 23.57
CA LEU A 43 -6.09 12.55 22.20
C LEU A 43 -7.28 11.92 21.48
N LEU A 44 -7.88 12.69 20.59
CA LEU A 44 -9.09 12.34 19.88
C LEU A 44 -8.82 12.46 18.38
N VAL A 45 -8.88 11.32 17.70
CA VAL A 45 -8.56 11.21 16.28
C VAL A 45 -9.65 11.78 15.39
N ASN A 46 -9.23 12.24 14.22
CA ASN A 46 -10.11 12.56 13.12
C ASN A 46 -10.33 11.31 12.26
N ASN A 47 -11.52 10.72 12.35
CA ASN A 47 -11.88 9.55 11.54
C ASN A 47 -12.07 9.87 10.04
N ASN A 48 -12.10 11.15 9.65
CA ASN A 48 -12.15 11.57 8.25
C ASN A 48 -10.76 11.77 7.62
N TYR A 49 -9.69 11.67 8.42
CA TYR A 49 -8.32 11.75 7.92
C TYR A 49 -8.12 10.79 6.75
N ASN A 50 -7.62 11.33 5.64
CA ASN A 50 -7.37 10.57 4.42
C ASN A 50 -5.96 10.79 3.85
N GLY A 51 -5.14 11.59 4.53
CA GLY A 51 -3.75 11.88 4.13
C GLY A 51 -3.62 12.65 2.82
N THR A 52 -4.71 13.23 2.30
CA THR A 52 -4.75 13.97 1.03
C THR A 52 -5.46 15.31 1.17
N SER A 53 -6.80 15.36 1.08
CA SER A 53 -7.60 16.55 1.31
C SER A 53 -7.79 16.84 2.79
N ASP A 54 -7.90 15.79 3.61
CA ASP A 54 -7.91 15.89 5.06
C ASP A 54 -6.63 15.27 5.62
N LYS A 55 -5.73 16.17 6.06
CA LYS A 55 -4.37 15.83 6.51
C LYS A 55 -4.21 15.88 8.03
N ASN A 56 -5.25 16.29 8.77
CA ASN A 56 -5.15 16.38 10.21
C ASN A 56 -5.59 15.06 10.84
N LEU A 57 -4.69 14.39 11.56
CA LEU A 57 -4.97 13.14 12.27
C LEU A 57 -5.83 13.36 13.51
N LEU A 58 -5.90 14.59 14.02
CA LEU A 58 -6.63 14.95 15.22
C LEU A 58 -7.90 15.74 14.85
N ARG A 59 -8.99 15.52 15.60
CA ARG A 59 -10.18 16.38 15.50
C ARG A 59 -9.95 17.71 16.21
N SER A 60 -10.82 18.70 15.98
CA SER A 60 -10.74 19.98 16.70
C SER A 60 -10.97 19.82 18.22
N GLY A 61 -10.36 20.72 19.01
CA GLY A 61 -10.52 20.76 20.46
C GLY A 61 -9.63 19.80 21.26
N ASN A 62 -8.59 19.24 20.64
CA ASN A 62 -7.58 18.50 21.37
C ASN A 62 -6.69 19.44 22.20
N THR A 63 -6.38 19.03 23.44
CA THR A 63 -5.44 19.71 24.32
C THR A 63 -4.42 18.71 24.84
N LEU A 64 -3.15 19.10 24.93
CA LEU A 64 -2.10 18.33 25.57
C LEU A 64 -1.60 19.07 26.82
N ALA A 65 -1.84 18.47 27.99
CA ALA A 65 -1.41 19.04 29.27
C ALA A 65 0.12 19.16 29.33
N ARG A 66 0.61 20.04 30.20
CA ARG A 66 2.05 20.19 30.44
C ARG A 66 2.68 18.85 30.85
N LEU A 67 3.91 18.61 30.43
CA LEU A 67 4.68 17.39 30.75
C LEU A 67 3.91 16.09 30.48
N SER A 68 3.02 16.09 29.51
CA SER A 68 2.16 14.96 29.15
C SER A 68 2.37 14.57 27.70
N SER A 69 2.05 13.31 27.39
CA SER A 69 2.19 12.74 26.06
C SER A 69 0.93 11.99 25.65
N GLY A 70 0.73 11.91 24.34
CA GLY A 70 -0.28 11.07 23.71
C GLY A 70 0.26 10.49 22.42
N THR A 71 -0.26 9.33 22.03
CA THR A 71 0.16 8.66 20.81
C THR A 71 -1.00 8.57 19.84
N VAL A 72 -0.76 8.82 18.56
CA VAL A 72 -1.67 8.47 17.46
C VAL A 72 -1.07 7.27 16.72
N GLU A 73 -1.84 6.19 16.62
CA GLU A 73 -1.50 5.00 15.85
C GLU A 73 -2.29 4.98 14.54
N LEU A 74 -1.57 4.84 13.43
CA LEU A 74 -2.15 4.83 12.09
C LEU A 74 -1.78 3.54 11.35
N GLN A 75 -2.79 2.75 11.02
CA GLN A 75 -2.64 1.58 10.17
C GLN A 75 -3.08 1.95 8.76
N ILE A 76 -2.16 1.76 7.80
CA ILE A 76 -2.41 2.02 6.39
C ILE A 76 -2.01 0.82 5.54
N ARG A 77 -2.67 0.70 4.40
CA ARG A 77 -2.27 -0.18 3.30
C ARG A 77 -1.79 0.67 2.13
N ILE A 78 -0.68 0.27 1.52
CA ILE A 78 -0.10 0.95 0.38
C ILE A 78 -0.03 -0.03 -0.78
N THR A 79 -0.54 0.36 -1.94
CA THR A 79 -0.39 -0.37 -3.19
C THR A 79 0.65 0.35 -4.04
N LEU A 80 1.78 -0.31 -4.30
CA LEU A 80 2.84 0.24 -5.13
C LEU A 80 2.51 0.08 -6.62
N ASP A 81 2.32 1.22 -7.29
CA ASP A 81 2.05 1.23 -8.72
C ASP A 81 3.35 1.13 -9.55
N LYS A 82 4.50 1.51 -8.94
CA LYS A 82 5.85 1.55 -9.54
C LYS A 82 6.82 0.54 -8.92
N THR A 83 8.13 0.70 -9.13
CA THR A 83 9.21 -0.11 -8.53
C THR A 83 9.29 0.11 -7.02
N ASP A 84 10.07 -0.73 -6.33
CA ASP A 84 10.54 -0.55 -4.97
C ASP A 84 11.01 0.88 -4.69
N GLY A 85 10.87 1.31 -3.44
CA GLY A 85 11.26 2.66 -3.05
C GLY A 85 11.39 2.85 -1.54
N ILE A 86 12.14 3.90 -1.19
CA ILE A 86 12.20 4.45 0.16
C ILE A 86 11.31 5.68 0.19
N PHE A 87 10.37 5.72 1.13
CA PHE A 87 9.41 6.79 1.32
C PHE A 87 9.68 7.46 2.66
N ASN A 88 9.87 8.77 2.64
CA ASN A 88 10.25 9.55 3.81
C ASN A 88 9.04 10.33 4.31
N ASN A 89 8.48 9.89 5.44
CA ASN A 89 7.31 10.51 6.02
C ASN A 89 7.69 11.54 7.08
N SER A 90 6.94 12.64 7.13
CA SER A 90 7.08 13.67 8.14
C SER A 90 5.71 14.23 8.48
N ALA A 91 5.49 14.52 9.75
CA ALA A 91 4.30 15.19 10.25
C ALA A 91 4.67 16.48 10.97
N VAL A 92 3.71 17.40 11.07
CA VAL A 92 3.84 18.65 11.80
C VAL A 92 2.80 18.68 12.90
N ALA A 93 3.24 18.87 14.14
CA ALA A 93 2.35 19.15 15.26
C ALA A 93 2.25 20.66 15.45
N GLU A 94 1.02 21.17 15.56
CA GLU A 94 0.75 22.59 15.79
C GLU A 94 -0.26 22.76 16.92
N GLY A 95 -0.21 23.89 17.61
CA GLY A 95 -1.21 24.24 18.62
C GLY A 95 -0.98 25.64 19.17
N ASN A 96 -1.73 25.99 20.20
CA ASN A 96 -1.66 27.29 20.86
C ASN A 96 -1.32 27.14 22.33
N SER A 97 -0.39 27.95 22.82
CA SER A 97 -0.10 28.06 24.26
C SER A 97 -1.37 28.47 25.03
N ALA A 98 -1.71 27.75 26.09
CA ALA A 98 -2.87 28.05 26.92
C ALA A 98 -2.74 29.35 27.74
N VAL A 99 -1.55 29.95 27.81
CA VAL A 99 -1.31 31.18 28.60
C VAL A 99 -1.54 32.44 27.77
N ASP A 100 -1.00 32.49 26.56
CA ASP A 100 -0.96 33.70 25.73
C ASP A 100 -1.53 33.50 24.32
N ASN A 101 -2.03 32.29 24.02
CA ASN A 101 -2.56 31.91 22.71
C ASN A 101 -1.53 32.06 21.57
N SER A 102 -0.23 32.09 21.91
CA SER A 102 0.84 32.07 20.91
C SER A 102 0.85 30.73 20.18
N ARG A 103 1.05 30.78 18.86
CA ARG A 103 1.11 29.58 18.03
C ARG A 103 2.46 28.90 18.20
N ILE A 104 2.43 27.59 18.40
CA ILE A 104 3.60 26.72 18.42
C ILE A 104 3.49 25.69 17.30
N SER A 105 4.63 25.29 16.77
CA SER A 105 4.73 24.31 15.69
C SER A 105 6.03 23.56 15.83
N ASP A 106 5.98 22.25 15.57
CA ASP A 106 7.16 21.41 15.53
C ASP A 106 7.01 20.32 14.46
N GLN A 107 8.12 19.97 13.83
CA GLN A 107 8.16 18.90 12.82
C GLN A 107 8.65 17.61 13.47
N SER A 108 8.04 16.49 13.11
CA SER A 108 8.41 15.18 13.62
C SER A 108 9.87 14.83 13.35
N THR A 109 10.43 14.00 14.24
CA THR A 109 11.74 13.37 14.09
C THR A 109 11.63 11.86 14.16
N ASP A 110 12.46 11.16 13.39
CA ASP A 110 12.50 9.71 13.36
C ASP A 110 12.96 9.12 14.71
N GLY A 111 12.30 8.04 15.11
CA GLY A 111 12.57 7.32 16.35
C GLY A 111 11.49 7.51 17.43
N LEU A 112 11.83 7.10 18.66
CA LEU A 112 10.90 7.04 19.79
C LEU A 112 11.08 8.17 20.80
N LYS A 113 12.08 9.02 20.60
CA LYS A 113 12.42 10.13 21.50
C LYS A 113 12.02 11.43 20.81
N PRO A 114 10.92 12.10 21.22
CA PRO A 114 10.39 13.29 20.55
C PRO A 114 11.39 14.44 20.45
N ASP A 115 12.28 14.56 21.43
CA ASP A 115 13.37 15.53 21.45
C ASP A 115 14.68 14.80 21.76
N PRO A 116 15.38 14.29 20.73
CA PRO A 116 16.49 13.37 20.92
C PRO A 116 17.78 14.08 21.35
N LEU A 117 17.92 15.37 21.06
CA LEU A 117 19.14 16.14 21.34
C LEU A 117 19.05 16.88 22.67
N ASN A 118 18.26 17.96 22.73
CA ASN A 118 18.22 18.88 23.86
C ASN A 118 16.79 19.36 24.12
N ILE A 119 16.30 19.19 25.35
CA ILE A 119 14.94 19.60 25.73
C ILE A 119 14.63 21.04 25.29
N GLY A 120 13.60 21.20 24.47
CA GLY A 120 13.12 22.48 23.96
C GLY A 120 13.75 22.91 22.63
N ASP A 121 14.57 22.06 22.01
CA ASP A 121 15.03 22.22 20.63
C ASP A 121 14.03 21.54 19.68
N VAL A 122 13.65 22.25 18.61
CA VAL A 122 12.79 21.73 17.54
C VAL A 122 13.57 20.87 16.53
N SER A 123 14.84 20.58 16.82
CA SER A 123 15.74 19.80 15.99
C SER A 123 16.09 18.45 16.63
N PRO A 124 16.31 17.41 15.80
CA PRO A 124 16.38 17.45 14.34
C PRO A 124 15.05 17.01 13.71
N ALA A 125 14.60 17.64 12.64
CA ALA A 125 13.37 17.26 11.93
C ALA A 125 13.58 16.12 10.91
N VAL A 126 14.13 14.98 11.35
CA VAL A 126 14.49 13.85 10.47
C VAL A 126 13.23 13.08 10.07
N PRO A 127 12.92 12.92 8.77
CA PRO A 127 11.79 12.10 8.33
C PRO A 127 11.98 10.62 8.66
N THR A 128 10.89 9.92 8.97
CA THR A 128 10.89 8.46 9.12
C THR A 128 10.90 7.79 7.74
N ALA A 129 11.97 7.06 7.46
CA ALA A 129 12.14 6.34 6.19
C ALA A 129 11.48 4.96 6.24
N ILE A 130 10.68 4.62 5.23
CA ILE A 130 10.09 3.30 5.05
C ILE A 130 10.46 2.74 3.69
N THR A 131 11.07 1.57 3.72
CA THR A 131 11.38 0.80 2.51
C THR A 131 10.20 -0.10 2.18
N LEU A 132 9.58 0.14 1.03
CA LEU A 132 8.53 -0.75 0.50
C LEU A 132 9.06 -1.47 -0.73
N LYS A 133 8.79 -2.77 -0.78
CA LYS A 133 9.08 -3.61 -1.94
C LYS A 133 7.79 -3.97 -2.64
N LYS A 134 7.82 -3.89 -3.97
CA LYS A 134 6.74 -4.38 -4.79
C LYS A 134 6.88 -5.88 -4.92
N ASP A 135 5.78 -6.59 -4.76
CA ASP A 135 5.75 -8.02 -5.06
C ASP A 135 5.99 -8.23 -6.55
N ASP A 136 6.93 -9.13 -6.86
CA ASP A 136 7.27 -9.46 -8.23
C ASP A 136 6.08 -10.14 -8.92
N LEU A 137 5.82 -9.72 -10.18
CA LEU A 137 4.86 -10.40 -11.05
C LEU A 137 5.24 -11.88 -11.14
N PHE A 138 4.34 -12.76 -10.72
CA PHE A 138 4.55 -14.19 -10.77
C PHE A 138 3.65 -14.81 -11.84
N ILE A 139 4.29 -15.42 -12.84
CA ILE A 139 3.63 -16.22 -13.88
C ILE A 139 4.15 -17.64 -13.72
N PRO A 140 3.31 -18.62 -13.35
CA PRO A 140 3.78 -19.99 -13.16
C PRO A 140 4.21 -20.60 -14.50
N GLY A 141 5.27 -21.40 -14.46
CA GLY A 141 5.73 -22.15 -15.64
C GLY A 141 4.85 -23.35 -15.99
N GLY A 142 3.89 -23.71 -15.15
CA GLY A 142 2.96 -24.80 -15.40
C GLY A 142 1.86 -24.92 -14.36
N PHE A 143 0.84 -25.73 -14.69
CA PHE A 143 -0.30 -26.03 -13.84
C PHE A 143 -0.84 -27.44 -14.17
N SER A 144 -1.65 -28.01 -13.27
CA SER A 144 -2.15 -29.38 -13.32
C SER A 144 -3.67 -29.43 -13.14
N PRO A 145 -4.47 -29.21 -14.21
CA PRO A 145 -5.93 -29.27 -14.13
C PRO A 145 -6.41 -30.72 -14.02
N ASN A 146 -6.25 -31.32 -12.83
CA ASN A 146 -6.65 -32.69 -12.50
C ASN A 146 -7.73 -32.76 -11.40
N ASN A 147 -8.17 -31.61 -10.92
CA ASN A 147 -9.18 -31.42 -9.88
C ASN A 147 -8.76 -31.96 -8.50
N ASP A 148 -7.47 -31.91 -8.18
CA ASP A 148 -6.97 -32.24 -6.83
C ASP A 148 -6.97 -31.03 -5.87
N GLY A 149 -7.33 -29.84 -6.37
CA GLY A 149 -7.36 -28.58 -5.63
C GLY A 149 -6.03 -27.83 -5.64
N ILE A 150 -4.98 -28.36 -6.28
CA ILE A 150 -3.62 -27.82 -6.28
C ILE A 150 -3.23 -27.47 -7.72
N ASN A 151 -3.02 -26.17 -7.99
CA ASN A 151 -2.63 -25.67 -9.31
C ASN A 151 -3.57 -26.11 -10.44
N ASP A 152 -4.87 -26.23 -10.18
CA ASP A 152 -5.87 -26.60 -11.21
C ASP A 152 -6.10 -25.52 -12.27
N TYR A 153 -5.69 -24.29 -11.97
CA TYR A 153 -5.87 -23.13 -12.83
C TYR A 153 -4.55 -22.44 -13.11
N PHE A 154 -4.45 -21.79 -14.27
CA PHE A 154 -3.31 -20.93 -14.58
C PHE A 154 -3.42 -19.58 -13.85
N VAL A 155 -2.96 -19.53 -12.60
CA VAL A 155 -3.08 -18.33 -11.76
C VAL A 155 -1.87 -17.43 -11.90
N ILE A 156 -2.09 -16.20 -12.38
CA ILE A 156 -1.08 -15.14 -12.45
C ILE A 156 -1.23 -14.24 -11.21
N ALA A 157 -0.17 -14.13 -10.43
CA ALA A 157 -0.17 -13.40 -9.17
C ALA A 157 0.57 -12.06 -9.27
N ASN A 158 0.30 -11.16 -8.32
CA ASN A 158 0.96 -9.86 -8.16
C ASN A 158 0.83 -8.93 -9.38
N THR A 159 -0.33 -8.93 -10.03
CA THR A 159 -0.62 -8.03 -11.16
C THR A 159 -0.97 -6.59 -10.73
N ALA A 160 -0.89 -6.29 -9.42
CA ALA A 160 -1.28 -5.01 -8.83
C ALA A 160 -2.72 -4.58 -9.19
N GLY A 161 -3.64 -5.55 -9.31
CA GLY A 161 -5.05 -5.29 -9.64
C GLY A 161 -5.31 -4.85 -11.09
N LYS A 162 -4.28 -4.87 -11.94
CA LYS A 162 -4.38 -4.45 -13.34
C LYS A 162 -5.14 -5.46 -14.18
N ARG A 163 -5.86 -4.99 -15.20
CA ARG A 163 -6.53 -5.87 -16.16
C ARG A 163 -5.50 -6.67 -16.95
N ILE A 164 -5.82 -7.95 -17.19
CA ILE A 164 -4.97 -8.91 -17.88
C ILE A 164 -5.70 -9.42 -19.13
N ASN A 165 -5.01 -9.43 -20.27
CA ASN A 165 -5.42 -10.17 -21.45
C ASN A 165 -4.50 -11.38 -21.61
N LEU A 166 -5.10 -12.55 -21.81
CA LEU A 166 -4.38 -13.80 -22.00
C LEU A 166 -4.80 -14.44 -23.33
N GLU A 167 -3.80 -14.75 -24.16
CA GLU A 167 -3.96 -15.57 -25.35
C GLU A 167 -3.03 -16.77 -25.23
N VAL A 168 -3.54 -17.99 -25.46
CA VAL A 168 -2.75 -19.22 -25.39
C VAL A 168 -2.81 -19.95 -26.72
N PHE A 169 -1.66 -20.44 -27.14
CA PHE A 169 -1.42 -21.09 -28.41
C PHE A 169 -0.86 -22.49 -28.18
N ASN A 170 -1.23 -23.42 -29.04
CA ASN A 170 -0.58 -24.72 -29.08
C ASN A 170 0.80 -24.65 -29.75
N ARG A 171 1.51 -25.78 -29.79
CA ARG A 171 2.87 -25.88 -30.38
C ARG A 171 2.96 -25.54 -31.86
N TRP A 172 1.85 -25.49 -32.57
CA TRP A 172 1.78 -25.14 -33.99
C TRP A 172 1.37 -23.68 -34.23
N GLY A 173 1.20 -22.89 -33.17
CA GLY A 173 0.80 -21.48 -33.26
C GLY A 173 -0.70 -21.25 -33.42
N ASN A 174 -1.54 -22.28 -33.27
CA ASN A 174 -2.99 -22.09 -33.29
C ASN A 174 -3.45 -21.58 -31.92
N LEU A 175 -4.24 -20.52 -31.93
CA LEU A 175 -4.91 -20.00 -30.74
C LEU A 175 -5.92 -21.03 -30.22
N ILE A 176 -5.80 -21.37 -28.94
CA ILE A 176 -6.65 -22.37 -28.27
C ILE A 176 -7.48 -21.77 -27.13
N TYR A 177 -7.01 -20.66 -26.55
CA TYR A 177 -7.70 -19.97 -25.47
C TYR A 177 -7.47 -18.47 -25.59
N LYS A 178 -8.51 -17.69 -25.30
CA LYS A 178 -8.44 -16.24 -25.26
C LYS A 178 -9.34 -15.67 -24.18
N SER A 179 -8.80 -14.75 -23.40
CA SER A 179 -9.56 -13.92 -22.48
C SER A 179 -9.06 -12.48 -22.53
N SER A 180 -9.97 -11.54 -22.76
CA SER A 180 -9.67 -10.11 -22.76
C SER A 180 -9.81 -9.48 -21.36
N SER A 181 -10.12 -10.26 -20.34
CA SER A 181 -10.16 -9.82 -18.94
C SER A 181 -9.97 -11.04 -18.05
N TYR A 182 -8.81 -11.64 -18.14
CA TYR A 182 -8.50 -12.92 -17.52
C TYR A 182 -8.64 -12.88 -15.99
N GLN A 183 -9.37 -13.85 -15.42
CA GLN A 183 -9.73 -13.88 -13.99
C GLN A 183 -9.01 -15.00 -13.22
N ASN A 184 -7.88 -15.50 -13.74
CA ASN A 184 -7.16 -16.64 -13.15
C ASN A 184 -7.99 -17.93 -13.09
N ASP A 185 -8.83 -18.14 -14.11
CA ASP A 185 -9.87 -19.16 -14.17
C ASP A 185 -9.66 -20.19 -15.29
N TRP A 186 -8.53 -20.12 -16.02
CA TRP A 186 -8.27 -21.07 -17.09
C TRP A 186 -7.81 -22.42 -16.54
N ASN A 187 -8.59 -23.46 -16.80
CA ASN A 187 -8.38 -24.84 -16.37
C ASN A 187 -7.88 -25.75 -17.51
N GLY A 188 -7.28 -25.18 -18.56
CA GLY A 188 -6.79 -25.97 -19.69
C GLY A 188 -7.87 -26.41 -20.68
N ARG A 189 -9.07 -25.82 -20.64
CA ARG A 189 -10.08 -26.01 -21.69
C ARG A 189 -9.95 -24.98 -22.80
N THR A 190 -10.16 -25.40 -24.03
CA THR A 190 -10.13 -24.53 -25.20
C THR A 190 -11.37 -23.63 -25.24
N THR A 191 -11.20 -22.40 -25.69
CA THR A 191 -12.32 -21.49 -26.05
C THR A 191 -12.26 -21.06 -27.51
N GLU A 192 -11.17 -21.41 -28.20
CA GLU A 192 -10.87 -20.99 -29.57
C GLU A 192 -10.54 -22.21 -30.44
N GLY A 193 -10.64 -22.05 -31.76
CA GLY A 193 -10.31 -23.09 -32.74
C GLY A 193 -11.43 -24.11 -32.97
N VAL A 194 -11.07 -25.30 -33.45
CA VAL A 194 -12.04 -26.34 -33.87
C VAL A 194 -12.49 -27.26 -32.73
N HIS A 195 -11.79 -27.23 -31.60
CA HIS A 195 -11.97 -28.13 -30.46
C HIS A 195 -12.58 -27.42 -29.25
N VAL A 196 -13.46 -26.42 -29.43
CA VAL A 196 -13.96 -25.57 -28.33
C VAL A 196 -14.62 -26.40 -27.22
N GLY A 197 -14.20 -26.16 -25.97
CA GLY A 197 -14.68 -26.86 -24.78
C GLY A 197 -13.88 -28.12 -24.41
N ASP A 198 -13.06 -28.63 -25.34
CA ASP A 198 -12.19 -29.78 -25.11
C ASP A 198 -11.06 -29.42 -24.13
N GLU A 199 -10.63 -30.42 -23.36
CA GLU A 199 -9.46 -30.29 -22.54
C GLU A 199 -8.19 -30.48 -23.37
N VAL A 200 -7.22 -29.57 -23.22
CA VAL A 200 -5.97 -29.68 -23.98
C VAL A 200 -5.10 -30.82 -23.45
N PRO A 201 -4.39 -31.59 -24.29
CA PRO A 201 -3.48 -32.64 -23.81
C PRO A 201 -2.35 -32.09 -22.94
N ALA A 202 -1.76 -32.96 -22.12
CA ALA A 202 -0.53 -32.59 -21.40
C ALA A 202 0.59 -32.21 -22.39
N GLY A 203 1.35 -31.17 -22.05
CA GLY A 203 2.43 -30.67 -22.90
C GLY A 203 2.69 -29.18 -22.73
N THR A 204 3.56 -28.65 -23.59
CA THR A 204 3.95 -27.25 -23.60
C THR A 204 3.07 -26.44 -24.55
N TYR A 205 2.59 -25.31 -24.05
CA TYR A 205 1.81 -24.30 -24.75
C TYR A 205 2.52 -22.95 -24.64
N TYR A 206 2.16 -22.01 -25.51
CA TYR A 206 2.75 -20.68 -25.55
C TYR A 206 1.68 -19.65 -25.22
N TYR A 207 2.04 -18.59 -24.51
CA TYR A 207 1.10 -17.54 -24.17
C TYR A 207 1.61 -16.16 -24.57
N ILE A 208 0.66 -15.27 -24.87
CA ILE A 208 0.85 -13.83 -24.91
C ILE A 208 0.02 -13.24 -23.78
N LEU A 209 0.69 -12.58 -22.85
CA LEU A 209 0.10 -11.89 -21.72
C LEU A 209 0.24 -10.39 -21.93
N THR A 210 -0.86 -9.65 -21.88
CA THR A 210 -0.84 -8.18 -21.88
C THR A 210 -1.42 -7.68 -20.58
N ILE A 211 -0.63 -6.92 -19.81
CA ILE A 211 -1.07 -6.30 -18.56
C ILE A 211 -1.27 -4.81 -18.81
N GLU A 212 -2.38 -4.26 -18.33
CA GLU A 212 -2.71 -2.84 -18.51
C GLU A 212 -1.58 -1.90 -18.03
N GLY A 213 -1.14 -1.01 -18.93
CA GLY A 213 -0.05 -0.07 -18.65
C GLY A 213 1.32 -0.74 -18.45
N ALA A 214 1.53 -1.96 -18.96
CA ALA A 214 2.82 -2.64 -18.98
C ALA A 214 3.07 -3.31 -20.34
N ASP A 215 4.31 -3.74 -20.57
CA ASP A 215 4.71 -4.41 -21.80
C ASP A 215 4.09 -5.81 -21.93
N LYS A 216 3.95 -6.27 -23.18
CA LYS A 216 3.53 -7.63 -23.50
C LYS A 216 4.59 -8.62 -23.02
N ARG A 217 4.15 -9.71 -22.38
CA ARG A 217 5.00 -10.83 -22.01
C ARG A 217 4.66 -12.04 -22.87
N VAL A 218 5.69 -12.63 -23.46
CA VAL A 218 5.58 -13.89 -24.22
C VAL A 218 6.32 -14.95 -23.44
N GLY A 219 5.71 -16.12 -23.31
CA GLY A 219 6.30 -17.23 -22.58
C GLY A 219 5.69 -18.55 -22.96
N TYR A 220 6.04 -19.57 -22.20
CA TYR A 220 5.48 -20.90 -22.33
C TYR A 220 4.92 -21.37 -20.98
N ILE A 221 4.00 -22.31 -21.06
CA ILE A 221 3.39 -22.96 -19.92
C ILE A 221 3.30 -24.45 -20.16
N THR A 222 3.62 -25.24 -19.14
CA THR A 222 3.47 -26.70 -19.15
C THR A 222 2.18 -27.09 -18.47
N ILE A 223 1.37 -27.90 -19.15
CA ILE A 223 0.15 -28.47 -18.60
C ILE A 223 0.42 -29.95 -18.32
N ASN A 224 0.21 -30.36 -17.07
CA ASN A 224 0.28 -31.74 -16.63
C ASN A 224 -1.09 -32.19 -16.11
N ARG A 225 -1.31 -33.48 -15.86
CA ARG A 225 -2.51 -34.00 -15.21
C ARG A 225 -2.10 -35.04 -14.18
#